data_AF-I7BP81-F1
#
_entry.id   AF-I7BP81-F1
#
_cell.length_a   1.000
_cell.length_b   1.000
_cell.length_c   1.000
_cell.angle_alpha   90.00
_cell.angle_beta   90.00
_cell.angle_gamma   90.00
#
_symmetry.space_group_name_H-M   'P 1'
#
loop_
_entity.id
_entity.type
_entity.pdbx_description
1 polymer ?
#
loop_
_entity_poly.entity_id
_entity_poly.type
_entity_poly.pdbx_seq_one_letter_code
_entity_poly.pdbx_strand_id
1 'polypeptide(L)'
;MEFDNLLASFEDTAGQKEEIGLIFYYLETEEEESSIGKSDVKNTIKRTRSSISPSTVSTYFGRLKNSGWITSTENDGYRLTHTGEREVEARLDDAALDNPRDEEDLFIDISNLEKDDKYEKLVDDINASYQHRIYDATMVLTRKFFEDMAFEILKTHYASQDVQMFYDQENGRHYSFDDLLNNLKDGAPTLKRYSRDFDQSLVESVRDLKDDGNESAHSIRVDFTDEEVEDWSDDATRFAEILYDVLLGARIANEGTV
;
A
#
# COMPACT_ATOMS: atom_id res chain seq x y z
N MET A 1 2.58 17.78 -11.04
CA MET A 1 3.99 18.25 -11.14
C MET A 1 4.29 18.70 -12.58
N GLU A 2 5.14 19.70 -12.85
CA GLU A 2 5.53 20.02 -14.25
C GLU A 2 6.63 19.07 -14.74
N PHE A 3 6.57 18.62 -16.00
CA PHE A 3 7.60 17.73 -16.59
C PHE A 3 9.04 18.27 -16.45
N ASP A 4 9.24 19.59 -16.52
CA ASP A 4 10.57 20.20 -16.38
C ASP A 4 11.18 19.94 -14.98
N ASN A 5 10.36 19.77 -13.94
CA ASN A 5 10.83 19.44 -12.59
C ASN A 5 11.23 17.97 -12.47
N LEU A 6 10.44 17.07 -13.07
CA LEU A 6 10.80 15.65 -13.23
C LEU A 6 12.10 15.50 -14.00
N LEU A 7 12.25 16.22 -15.11
CA LEU A 7 13.46 16.20 -15.94
C LEU A 7 14.68 16.74 -15.18
N ALA A 8 14.52 17.76 -14.35
CA ALA A 8 15.61 18.34 -13.56
C ALA A 8 16.10 17.41 -12.43
N SER A 9 15.28 16.44 -12.05
CA SER A 9 15.56 15.46 -10.98
C SER A 9 15.85 14.07 -11.54
N PHE A 10 16.04 13.97 -12.86
CA PHE A 10 16.37 12.74 -13.56
C PHE A 10 17.88 12.64 -13.75
N GLU A 11 18.41 11.42 -13.67
CA GLU A 11 19.83 11.11 -13.79
C GLU A 11 20.49 11.89 -14.94
N ASP A 12 21.46 12.76 -14.64
CA ASP A 12 22.17 13.61 -15.62
C ASP A 12 22.83 12.79 -16.75
N THR A 13 23.17 11.53 -16.48
CA THR A 13 23.78 10.59 -17.42
C THR A 13 22.77 9.80 -18.27
N ALA A 14 21.47 9.99 -18.04
CA ALA A 14 20.41 9.32 -18.79
C ALA A 14 20.44 9.68 -20.28
N GLY A 15 20.21 8.68 -21.12
CA GLY A 15 20.11 8.87 -22.56
C GLY A 15 18.72 9.34 -23.00
N GLN A 16 18.61 9.71 -24.27
CA GLN A 16 17.32 10.08 -24.88
C GLN A 16 16.28 8.94 -24.86
N LYS A 17 16.68 7.67 -24.68
CA LYS A 17 15.73 6.56 -24.54
C LYS A 17 15.04 6.64 -23.18
N GLU A 18 15.85 6.83 -22.15
CA GLU A 18 15.44 6.96 -20.76
C GLU A 18 14.58 8.22 -20.57
N GLU A 19 14.95 9.36 -21.16
CA GLU A 19 14.14 10.60 -21.11
C GLU A 19 12.79 10.44 -21.85
N ILE A 20 12.70 9.65 -22.94
CA ILE A 20 11.38 9.31 -23.51
C ILE A 20 10.59 8.43 -22.54
N GLY A 21 11.24 7.51 -21.83
CA GLY A 21 10.62 6.74 -20.75
C GLY A 21 10.05 7.66 -19.66
N LEU A 22 10.79 8.69 -19.25
CA LEU A 22 10.31 9.70 -18.30
C LEU A 22 9.10 10.48 -18.81
N ILE A 23 9.03 10.79 -20.12
CA ILE A 23 7.85 11.42 -20.71
C ILE A 23 6.63 10.48 -20.65
N PHE A 24 6.84 9.19 -20.86
CA PHE A 24 5.76 8.22 -20.69
C PHE A 24 5.27 8.20 -19.25
N TYR A 25 6.18 8.14 -18.28
CA TYR A 25 5.86 8.16 -16.86
C TYR A 25 5.04 9.39 -16.51
N TYR A 26 5.52 10.59 -16.86
CA TYR A 26 4.81 11.85 -16.66
C TYR A 26 3.39 11.85 -17.25
N LEU A 27 3.23 11.36 -18.49
CA LEU A 27 1.92 11.36 -19.14
C LEU A 27 0.95 10.37 -18.48
N GLU A 28 1.43 9.23 -17.98
CA GLU A 28 0.59 8.26 -17.27
C GLU A 28 0.25 8.73 -15.85
N THR A 29 1.22 9.25 -15.11
CA THR A 29 1.07 9.55 -13.67
C THR A 29 0.52 10.95 -13.40
N GLU A 30 0.94 11.97 -14.16
CA GLU A 30 0.58 13.37 -13.88
C GLU A 30 -0.54 13.89 -14.79
N GLU A 31 -0.73 13.30 -15.96
CA GLU A 31 -1.78 13.68 -16.92
C GLU A 31 -2.86 12.59 -17.11
N GLU A 32 -2.76 11.49 -16.36
CA GLU A 32 -3.74 10.37 -16.33
C GLU A 32 -4.02 9.75 -17.72
N GLU A 33 -3.05 9.77 -18.64
CA GLU A 33 -3.22 9.28 -20.00
C GLU A 33 -3.12 7.75 -20.07
N SER A 34 -4.27 7.07 -20.17
CA SER A 34 -4.35 5.60 -20.30
C SER A 34 -3.71 4.99 -21.56
N SER A 35 -3.34 5.81 -22.55
CA SER A 35 -2.73 5.34 -23.80
C SER A 35 -1.97 6.45 -24.53
N ILE A 36 -0.65 6.30 -24.63
CA ILE A 36 0.26 7.33 -25.14
C ILE A 36 0.64 7.10 -26.60
N GLY A 37 0.40 8.11 -27.43
CA GLY A 37 0.81 8.15 -28.82
C GLY A 37 2.13 8.90 -29.04
N LYS A 38 2.69 8.72 -30.25
CA LYS A 38 3.88 9.47 -30.68
C LYS A 38 3.65 10.98 -30.75
N SER A 39 2.40 11.40 -30.97
CA SER A 39 2.03 12.82 -31.04
C SER A 39 2.09 13.47 -29.66
N ASP A 40 1.68 12.74 -28.62
CA ASP A 40 1.62 13.22 -27.24
C ASP A 40 3.04 13.47 -26.73
N VAL A 41 3.92 12.47 -26.88
CA VAL A 41 5.35 12.61 -26.57
C VAL A 41 6.00 13.78 -27.33
N LYS A 42 5.69 13.94 -28.63
CA LYS A 42 6.21 15.08 -29.42
C LYS A 42 5.69 16.43 -28.92
N ASN A 43 4.46 16.48 -28.42
CA ASN A 43 3.88 17.69 -27.89
C ASN A 43 4.51 18.05 -26.54
N THR A 44 4.74 17.06 -25.66
CA THR A 44 5.47 17.25 -24.40
C THR A 44 6.87 17.78 -24.65
N ILE A 45 7.64 17.17 -25.56
CA ILE A 45 8.99 17.66 -25.94
C ILE A 45 8.97 19.12 -26.40
N LYS A 46 7.97 19.51 -27.21
CA LYS A 46 7.90 20.89 -27.75
C LYS A 46 7.54 21.94 -26.69
N ARG A 47 6.92 21.54 -25.60
CA ARG A 47 6.42 22.43 -24.54
C ARG A 47 7.37 22.52 -23.34
N THR A 48 8.42 21.70 -23.33
CA THR A 48 9.32 21.50 -22.19
C THR A 48 10.75 21.83 -22.57
N ARG A 49 11.66 21.75 -21.61
CA ARG A 49 13.11 21.93 -21.79
C ARG A 49 13.83 20.68 -22.28
N SER A 50 13.08 19.65 -22.68
CA SER A 50 13.63 18.41 -23.24
C SER A 50 14.63 18.71 -24.36
N SER A 51 15.78 18.04 -24.30
CA SER A 51 16.83 18.17 -25.32
C SER A 51 16.56 17.31 -26.56
N ILE A 52 15.52 16.47 -26.51
CA ILE A 52 15.21 15.49 -27.54
C ILE A 52 14.65 16.17 -28.79
N SER A 53 15.06 15.71 -29.96
CA SER A 53 14.41 16.11 -31.19
C SER A 53 13.06 15.41 -31.37
N PRO A 54 11.95 16.12 -31.65
CA PRO A 54 10.67 15.48 -31.98
C PRO A 54 10.74 14.51 -33.17
N SER A 55 11.76 14.66 -34.04
CA SER A 55 11.98 13.78 -35.19
C SER A 55 12.48 12.39 -34.82
N THR A 56 13.13 12.22 -33.66
CA THR A 56 13.73 10.95 -33.21
C THR A 56 12.79 10.10 -32.35
N VAL A 57 11.62 10.63 -31.97
CA VAL A 57 10.63 9.94 -31.10
C VAL A 57 10.27 8.55 -31.62
N SER A 58 10.02 8.39 -32.92
CA SER A 58 9.68 7.08 -33.50
C SER A 58 10.78 6.04 -33.30
N THR A 59 12.05 6.45 -33.29
CA THR A 59 13.19 5.57 -33.06
C THR A 59 13.22 5.09 -31.62
N TYR A 60 12.94 5.97 -30.65
CA TYR A 60 12.96 5.63 -29.24
C TYR A 60 11.78 4.77 -28.80
N PHE A 61 10.60 4.92 -29.41
CA PHE A 61 9.49 3.97 -29.22
C PHE A 61 9.91 2.54 -29.57
N GLY A 62 10.62 2.36 -30.69
CA GLY A 62 11.14 1.05 -31.07
C GLY A 62 12.16 0.51 -30.07
N ARG A 63 13.03 1.36 -29.53
CA ARG A 63 14.03 0.97 -28.53
C ARG A 63 13.40 0.61 -27.18
N LEU A 64 12.43 1.40 -26.72
CA LEU A 64 11.68 1.14 -25.49
C LEU A 64 10.89 -0.17 -25.61
N LYS A 65 10.20 -0.39 -26.73
CA LYS A 65 9.47 -1.64 -26.99
C LYS A 65 10.41 -2.85 -27.02
N ASN A 66 11.56 -2.74 -27.70
CA ASN A 66 12.56 -3.81 -27.74
C ASN A 66 13.21 -4.09 -26.38
N SER A 67 13.29 -3.08 -25.51
CA SER A 67 13.81 -3.21 -24.14
C SER A 67 12.73 -3.64 -23.14
N GLY A 68 11.49 -3.85 -23.61
CA GLY A 68 10.36 -4.23 -22.76
C GLY A 68 9.81 -3.09 -21.89
N TRP A 69 10.23 -1.84 -22.08
CA TRP A 69 9.78 -0.71 -21.25
C TRP A 69 8.35 -0.27 -21.57
N ILE A 70 7.91 -0.46 -22.81
CA ILE A 70 6.54 -0.12 -23.23
C ILE A 70 5.89 -1.29 -23.96
N THR A 71 4.57 -1.37 -23.87
CA THR A 71 3.73 -2.31 -24.62
C THR A 71 2.67 -1.56 -25.43
N SER A 72 2.09 -2.22 -26.44
CA SER A 72 1.02 -1.64 -27.26
C SER A 72 -0.34 -1.77 -26.59
N THR A 73 -1.19 -0.75 -26.71
CA THR A 73 -2.59 -0.76 -26.24
C THR A 73 -3.54 -1.14 -27.38
N GLU A 74 -4.83 -1.37 -27.08
CA GLU A 74 -5.84 -1.73 -28.09
C GLU A 74 -6.08 -0.63 -29.14
N ASN A 75 -5.79 0.63 -28.80
CA ASN A 75 -6.07 1.81 -29.64
C ASN A 75 -4.84 2.32 -30.42
N ASP A 76 -3.90 1.44 -30.78
CA ASP A 76 -2.65 1.78 -31.51
C ASP A 76 -1.73 2.76 -30.75
N GLY A 77 -1.95 2.89 -29.44
CA GLY A 77 -1.10 3.61 -28.51
C GLY A 77 -0.15 2.69 -27.76
N TYR A 78 0.55 3.25 -26.79
CA TYR A 78 1.54 2.55 -25.97
C TYR A 78 1.33 2.92 -24.51
N ARG A 79 1.74 2.02 -23.62
CA ARG A 79 1.84 2.31 -22.18
C ARG A 79 3.14 1.76 -21.61
N LEU A 80 3.59 2.27 -20.47
CA LEU A 80 4.69 1.67 -19.72
C LEU A 80 4.31 0.25 -19.28
N THR A 81 5.34 -0.57 -19.18
CA THR A 81 5.28 -1.82 -18.42
C THR A 81 5.87 -1.54 -17.04
N HIS A 82 5.62 -2.40 -16.05
CA HIS A 82 6.32 -2.31 -14.75
C HIS A 82 7.85 -2.36 -14.88
N THR A 83 8.39 -2.95 -15.96
CA THR A 83 9.83 -2.89 -16.21
C THR A 83 10.27 -1.50 -16.65
N GLY A 84 9.48 -0.82 -17.49
CA GLY A 84 9.78 0.53 -17.93
C GLY A 84 9.65 1.55 -16.81
N GLU A 85 8.59 1.43 -16.01
CA GLU A 85 8.31 2.26 -14.84
C GLU A 85 9.46 2.20 -13.81
N ARG A 86 9.81 1.00 -13.33
CA ARG A 86 10.95 0.80 -12.42
C ARG A 86 12.24 1.39 -12.94
N GLU A 87 12.50 1.25 -14.24
CA GLU A 87 13.72 1.79 -14.84
C GLU A 87 13.70 3.31 -14.91
N VAL A 88 12.55 3.94 -15.07
CA VAL A 88 12.42 5.41 -14.98
C VAL A 88 12.60 5.86 -13.52
N GLU A 89 11.92 5.22 -12.58
CA GLU A 89 11.99 5.59 -11.16
C GLU A 89 13.38 5.41 -10.56
N ALA A 90 14.10 4.35 -10.91
CA ALA A 90 15.48 4.12 -10.46
C ALA A 90 16.47 5.20 -10.94
N ARG A 91 16.03 6.10 -11.82
CA ARG A 91 16.80 7.23 -12.35
C ARG A 91 16.27 8.58 -11.88
N LEU A 92 15.17 8.62 -11.15
CA LEU A 92 14.70 9.82 -10.47
C LEU A 92 15.41 9.92 -9.11
N ASP A 93 15.81 11.13 -8.75
CA ASP A 93 16.24 11.43 -7.39
C ASP A 93 15.04 11.22 -6.44
N ASP A 94 15.32 10.79 -5.20
CA ASP A 94 14.30 10.52 -4.17
C ASP A 94 13.30 11.70 -4.02
N ALA A 95 13.76 12.95 -4.17
CA ALA A 95 12.93 14.15 -4.06
C ALA A 95 11.92 14.35 -5.21
N ALA A 96 12.07 13.64 -6.34
CA ALA A 96 11.11 13.63 -7.44
C ALA A 96 10.19 12.40 -7.42
N LEU A 97 10.58 11.36 -6.69
CA LEU A 97 9.68 10.27 -6.28
C LEU A 97 8.79 10.71 -5.09
N ASP A 98 9.24 11.70 -4.31
CA ASP A 98 8.51 12.36 -3.23
C ASP A 98 7.43 13.32 -3.79
N ASN A 99 6.53 12.78 -4.62
CA ASN A 99 5.19 13.34 -4.81
C ASN A 99 4.28 12.59 -3.83
N PRO A 100 4.23 13.02 -2.56
CA PRO A 100 3.36 12.36 -1.59
C PRO A 100 1.93 12.36 -2.12
N ARG A 101 1.24 11.23 -1.94
CA ARG A 101 -0.20 11.16 -2.18
C ARG A 101 -0.89 12.28 -1.37
N ASP A 102 -2.08 12.69 -1.82
CA ASP A 102 -2.84 13.72 -1.12
C ASP A 102 -2.99 13.36 0.36
N GLU A 103 -3.00 14.36 1.26
CA GLU A 103 -3.15 14.13 2.71
C GLU A 103 -4.46 13.40 3.07
N GLU A 104 -5.45 13.44 2.17
CA GLU A 104 -6.74 12.75 2.28
C GLU A 104 -6.70 11.29 1.74
N ASP A 105 -5.64 10.89 1.04
CA ASP A 105 -5.43 9.52 0.55
C ASP A 105 -4.80 8.68 1.67
N LEU A 106 -5.66 8.04 2.46
CA LEU A 106 -5.30 7.25 3.63
C LEU A 106 -5.35 5.75 3.27
N PHE A 107 -4.37 4.99 3.78
CA PHE A 107 -4.36 3.53 3.66
C PHE A 107 -5.33 2.86 4.64
N ILE A 108 -5.48 3.46 5.82
CA ILE A 108 -6.43 3.06 6.84
C ILE A 108 -7.24 4.29 7.22
N ASP A 109 -8.49 4.34 6.79
CA ASP A 109 -9.44 5.42 7.10
C ASP A 109 -10.51 4.95 8.10
N ILE A 110 -10.18 5.01 9.39
CA ILE A 110 -11.08 4.59 10.47
C ILE A 110 -11.72 5.82 11.10
N SER A 111 -12.96 6.11 10.68
CA SER A 111 -13.69 7.31 11.15
C SER A 111 -14.11 7.27 12.63
N ASN A 112 -14.17 6.09 13.26
CA ASN A 112 -14.65 5.89 14.62
C ASN A 112 -13.53 5.76 15.67
N LEU A 113 -12.26 5.95 15.29
CA LEU A 113 -11.15 5.91 16.24
C LEU A 113 -11.32 7.04 17.28
N GLU A 114 -11.27 6.69 18.57
CA GLU A 114 -11.38 7.70 19.62
C GLU A 114 -10.09 8.53 19.66
N LYS A 115 -10.22 9.85 19.85
CA LYS A 115 -9.04 10.72 20.09
C LYS A 115 -8.26 10.22 21.30
N ASP A 116 -6.94 10.23 21.19
CA ASP A 116 -6.00 9.69 22.19
C ASP A 116 -6.09 8.17 22.37
N ASP A 117 -6.75 7.41 21.48
CA ASP A 117 -6.59 5.95 21.47
C ASP A 117 -5.14 5.60 21.12
N LYS A 118 -4.60 4.58 21.79
CA LYS A 118 -3.20 4.16 21.61
C LYS A 118 -2.85 3.77 20.17
N TYR A 119 -3.84 3.48 19.33
CA TYR A 119 -3.63 3.15 17.92
C TYR A 119 -3.57 4.38 17.00
N GLU A 120 -3.99 5.57 17.44
CA GLU A 120 -4.02 6.80 16.62
C GLU A 120 -2.67 7.03 15.94
N LYS A 121 -1.61 7.08 16.75
CA LYS A 121 -0.25 7.26 16.23
C LYS A 121 0.20 6.16 15.25
N LEU A 122 -0.20 4.91 15.48
CA LEU A 122 0.19 3.82 14.59
C LEU A 122 -0.52 3.93 13.24
N VAL A 123 -1.80 4.31 13.24
CA VAL A 123 -2.57 4.59 12.02
C VAL A 123 -1.97 5.80 11.29
N ASP A 124 -1.59 6.86 12.00
CA ASP A 124 -0.88 8.00 11.40
C ASP A 124 0.44 7.59 10.74
N ASP A 125 1.25 6.77 11.43
CA ASP A 125 2.54 6.28 10.89
C ASP A 125 2.33 5.38 9.65
N ILE A 126 1.24 4.57 9.62
CA ILE A 126 0.84 3.76 8.45
C ILE A 126 0.46 4.67 7.28
N ASN A 127 -0.43 5.62 7.51
CA ASN A 127 -0.94 6.52 6.48
C ASN A 127 0.17 7.42 5.93
N ALA A 128 1.06 7.94 6.79
CA ALA A 128 2.23 8.69 6.34
C ALA A 128 3.18 7.84 5.47
N SER A 129 3.41 6.58 5.84
CA SER A 129 4.24 5.67 5.03
C SER A 129 3.63 5.42 3.65
N TYR A 130 2.31 5.22 3.60
CA TYR A 130 1.57 5.06 2.35
C TYR A 130 1.59 6.32 1.49
N GLN A 131 1.37 7.49 2.09
CA GLN A 131 1.40 8.77 1.39
C GLN A 131 2.76 9.04 0.76
N HIS A 132 3.85 8.68 1.44
CA HIS A 132 5.20 8.76 0.89
C HIS A 132 5.60 7.54 0.02
N ARG A 133 4.64 6.67 -0.33
CA ARG A 133 4.84 5.49 -1.19
C ARG A 133 5.89 4.50 -0.66
N ILE A 134 6.07 4.46 0.66
CA ILE A 134 6.97 3.53 1.35
C ILE A 134 6.19 2.26 1.71
N TYR A 135 5.75 1.52 0.69
CA TYR A 135 4.80 0.41 0.83
C TYR A 135 5.30 -0.74 1.72
N ASP A 136 6.60 -1.02 1.72
CA ASP A 136 7.19 -1.97 2.68
C ASP A 136 6.92 -1.55 4.14
N ALA A 137 7.10 -0.27 4.45
CA ALA A 137 6.83 0.26 5.78
C ALA A 137 5.33 0.24 6.08
N THR A 138 4.49 0.62 5.11
CA THR A 138 3.03 0.53 5.21
C THR A 138 2.60 -0.89 5.62
N MET A 139 3.06 -1.92 4.90
CA MET A 139 2.66 -3.31 5.17
C MET A 139 3.22 -3.84 6.49
N VAL A 140 4.45 -3.49 6.87
CA VAL A 140 5.04 -3.87 8.16
C VAL A 140 4.25 -3.26 9.33
N LEU A 141 3.89 -1.98 9.23
CA LEU A 141 3.13 -1.28 10.28
C LEU A 141 1.68 -1.77 10.34
N THR A 142 1.04 -2.02 9.19
CA THR A 142 -0.31 -2.61 9.11
C THR A 142 -0.37 -3.98 9.77
N ARG A 143 0.62 -4.85 9.52
CA ARG A 143 0.72 -6.15 10.21
C ARG A 143 0.82 -5.96 11.72
N LYS A 144 1.64 -5.00 12.18
CA LYS A 144 1.81 -4.71 13.61
C LYS A 144 0.49 -4.23 14.23
N PHE A 145 -0.24 -3.38 13.52
CA PHE A 145 -1.55 -2.89 13.94
C PHE A 145 -2.54 -4.04 14.14
N PHE A 146 -2.69 -4.95 13.16
CA PHE A 146 -3.61 -6.09 13.30
C PHE A 146 -3.16 -7.11 14.36
N GLU A 147 -1.86 -7.33 14.53
CA GLU A 147 -1.33 -8.18 15.61
C GLU A 147 -1.70 -7.62 17.00
N ASP A 148 -1.48 -6.32 17.20
CA ASP A 148 -1.78 -5.66 18.47
C ASP A 148 -3.29 -5.63 18.74
N MET A 149 -4.13 -5.40 17.71
CA MET A 149 -5.58 -5.47 17.84
C MET A 149 -6.07 -6.87 18.20
N ALA A 150 -5.59 -7.91 17.53
CA ALA A 150 -5.95 -9.29 17.84
C ALA A 150 -5.59 -9.64 19.29
N PHE A 151 -4.38 -9.29 19.73
CA PHE A 151 -3.95 -9.47 21.12
C PHE A 151 -4.87 -8.74 22.10
N GLU A 152 -5.20 -7.48 21.85
CA GLU A 152 -5.96 -6.66 22.78
C GLU A 152 -7.44 -7.04 22.83
N ILE A 153 -8.04 -7.47 21.73
CA ILE A 153 -9.40 -8.06 21.73
C ILE A 153 -9.43 -9.30 22.61
N LEU A 154 -8.51 -10.24 22.38
CA LEU A 154 -8.44 -11.50 23.12
C LEU A 154 -8.18 -11.26 24.61
N LYS A 155 -7.20 -10.41 24.93
CA LYS A 155 -6.88 -10.03 26.30
C LYS A 155 -8.04 -9.33 26.98
N THR A 156 -8.66 -8.35 26.34
CA THR A 156 -9.78 -7.60 26.93
C THR A 156 -10.91 -8.56 27.24
N HIS A 157 -11.28 -9.44 26.32
CA HIS A 157 -12.41 -10.34 26.53
C HIS A 157 -12.11 -11.48 27.51
N TYR A 158 -10.96 -12.14 27.37
CA TYR A 158 -10.68 -13.42 28.03
C TYR A 158 -9.79 -13.29 29.27
N ALA A 159 -9.26 -12.12 29.63
CA ALA A 159 -8.36 -11.96 30.79
C ALA A 159 -8.84 -12.60 32.11
N SER A 160 -10.16 -12.60 32.35
CA SER A 160 -10.76 -13.17 33.56
C SER A 160 -11.27 -14.61 33.39
N GLN A 161 -11.30 -15.13 32.16
CA GLN A 161 -11.92 -16.41 31.81
C GLN A 161 -10.90 -17.44 31.36
N ASP A 162 -10.04 -17.07 30.42
CA ASP A 162 -9.06 -17.94 29.81
C ASP A 162 -7.83 -17.18 29.30
N VAL A 163 -6.79 -17.15 30.14
CA VAL A 163 -5.54 -16.46 29.83
C VAL A 163 -4.79 -17.11 28.65
N GLN A 164 -5.03 -18.40 28.38
CA GLN A 164 -4.40 -19.12 27.27
C GLN A 164 -4.84 -18.61 25.90
N MET A 165 -5.90 -17.81 25.83
CA MET A 165 -6.36 -17.19 24.58
C MET A 165 -5.41 -16.11 24.07
N PHE A 166 -4.60 -15.47 24.91
CA PHE A 166 -3.70 -14.37 24.50
C PHE A 166 -2.28 -14.48 25.06
N TYR A 167 -2.02 -15.43 25.95
CA TYR A 167 -0.68 -15.64 26.51
C TYR A 167 -0.38 -17.12 26.72
N ASP A 168 0.77 -17.57 26.21
CA ASP A 168 1.29 -18.93 26.37
C ASP A 168 1.85 -19.08 27.80
N GLN A 169 1.03 -19.55 28.75
CA GLN A 169 1.47 -19.71 30.13
C GLN A 169 2.45 -20.88 30.30
N GLU A 170 2.39 -21.87 29.41
CA GLU A 170 3.25 -23.06 29.49
C GLU A 170 4.71 -22.70 29.21
N ASN A 171 4.94 -21.86 28.19
CA ASN A 171 6.28 -21.42 27.80
C ASN A 171 6.63 -20.01 28.30
N GLY A 172 5.67 -19.31 28.93
CA GLY A 172 5.88 -17.98 29.52
C GLY A 172 6.21 -16.91 28.47
N ARG A 173 5.51 -16.92 27.33
CA ARG A 173 5.77 -16.01 26.21
C ARG A 173 4.49 -15.47 25.59
N HIS A 174 4.62 -14.37 24.85
CA HIS A 174 3.54 -13.90 23.98
C HIS A 174 3.42 -14.80 22.74
N TYR A 175 2.18 -14.95 22.27
CA TYR A 175 1.87 -15.63 21.03
C TYR A 175 2.39 -14.86 19.82
N SER A 176 2.71 -15.58 18.75
CA SER A 176 2.94 -14.96 17.44
C SER A 176 1.63 -14.45 16.85
N PHE A 177 1.70 -13.59 15.84
CA PHE A 177 0.48 -13.15 15.14
C PHE A 177 -0.36 -14.32 14.61
N ASP A 178 0.26 -15.38 14.08
CA ASP A 178 -0.47 -16.57 13.60
C ASP A 178 -1.21 -17.31 14.70
N ASP A 179 -0.58 -17.44 15.87
CA ASP A 179 -1.20 -18.04 17.05
C ASP A 179 -2.37 -17.17 17.55
N LEU A 180 -2.21 -15.84 17.55
CA LEU A 180 -3.29 -14.91 17.91
C LEU A 180 -4.46 -15.00 16.92
N LEU A 181 -4.21 -15.11 15.62
CA LEU A 181 -5.26 -15.28 14.62
C LEU A 181 -5.98 -16.63 14.77
N ASN A 182 -5.27 -17.71 15.12
CA ASN A 182 -5.91 -18.99 15.44
C ASN A 182 -6.87 -18.85 16.63
N ASN A 183 -6.41 -18.24 17.73
CA ASN A 183 -7.22 -18.02 18.91
C ASN A 183 -8.39 -17.06 18.66
N LEU A 184 -8.17 -16.02 17.84
CA LEU A 184 -9.20 -15.07 17.45
C LEU A 184 -10.30 -15.74 16.62
N LYS A 185 -9.92 -16.63 15.69
CA LYS A 185 -10.85 -17.46 14.90
C LYS A 185 -11.66 -18.42 15.77
N ASP A 186 -11.01 -19.07 16.73
CA ASP A 186 -11.69 -19.96 17.68
C ASP A 186 -12.65 -19.20 18.60
N GLY A 187 -12.27 -17.98 19.00
CA GLY A 187 -13.10 -17.06 19.79
C GLY A 187 -14.21 -16.35 18.99
N ALA A 188 -14.20 -16.45 17.65
CA ALA A 188 -15.10 -15.67 16.80
C ALA A 188 -16.60 -15.86 17.08
N PRO A 189 -17.13 -17.08 17.31
CA PRO A 189 -18.54 -17.28 17.66
C PRO A 189 -18.98 -16.49 18.89
N THR A 190 -18.07 -16.30 19.85
CA THR A 190 -18.34 -15.57 21.10
C THR A 190 -18.17 -14.06 20.92
N LEU A 191 -17.16 -13.62 20.18
CA LEU A 191 -16.84 -12.21 19.96
C LEU A 191 -17.79 -11.54 18.96
N LYS A 192 -18.47 -12.30 18.09
CA LYS A 192 -19.52 -11.83 17.16
C LYS A 192 -20.68 -11.08 17.82
N ARG A 193 -20.81 -11.18 19.15
CA ARG A 193 -21.76 -10.37 19.92
C ARG A 193 -21.43 -8.87 19.91
N TYR A 194 -20.18 -8.50 19.64
CA TYR A 194 -19.70 -7.12 19.67
C TYR A 194 -19.77 -6.44 18.31
N SER A 195 -19.54 -7.19 17.22
CA SER A 195 -19.78 -6.75 15.84
C SER A 195 -20.39 -7.88 15.03
N ARG A 196 -21.47 -7.59 14.29
CA ARG A 196 -22.19 -8.60 13.49
C ARG A 196 -21.40 -9.09 12.29
N ASP A 197 -20.51 -8.24 11.78
CA ASP A 197 -19.68 -8.52 10.62
C ASP A 197 -18.39 -9.23 11.02
N PHE A 198 -18.13 -9.37 12.32
CA PHE A 198 -17.04 -10.18 12.84
C PHE A 198 -17.39 -11.68 12.80
N ASP A 199 -16.61 -12.45 12.03
CA ASP A 199 -16.66 -13.91 12.03
C ASP A 199 -15.33 -14.55 11.62
N GLN A 200 -15.32 -15.88 11.54
CA GLN A 200 -14.13 -16.64 11.17
C GLN A 200 -13.60 -16.32 9.77
N SER A 201 -14.48 -15.93 8.84
CA SER A 201 -14.08 -15.57 7.48
C SER A 201 -13.30 -14.26 7.50
N LEU A 202 -13.72 -13.28 8.31
CA LEU A 202 -12.96 -12.04 8.47
C LEU A 202 -11.57 -12.29 9.05
N VAL A 203 -11.44 -13.20 10.03
CA VAL A 203 -10.13 -13.56 10.59
C VAL A 203 -9.23 -14.26 9.55
N GLU A 204 -9.81 -15.05 8.65
CA GLU A 204 -9.08 -15.62 7.50
C GLU A 204 -8.64 -14.52 6.54
N SER A 205 -9.49 -13.54 6.22
CA SER A 205 -9.11 -12.45 5.33
C SER A 205 -8.00 -11.55 5.91
N VAL A 206 -7.97 -11.33 7.23
CA VAL A 206 -6.85 -10.66 7.90
C VAL A 206 -5.56 -11.48 7.80
N ARG A 207 -5.66 -12.81 7.85
CA ARG A 207 -4.50 -13.70 7.63
C ARG A 207 -4.00 -13.61 6.20
N ASP A 208 -4.91 -13.63 5.22
CA ASP A 208 -4.57 -13.54 3.81
C ASP A 208 -3.82 -12.23 3.52
N LEU A 209 -4.32 -11.08 4.00
CA LEU A 209 -3.63 -9.78 3.90
C LEU A 209 -2.21 -9.81 4.52
N LYS A 210 -2.06 -10.45 5.68
CA LYS A 210 -0.76 -10.62 6.34
C LYS A 210 0.17 -11.52 5.52
N ASP A 211 -0.33 -12.60 4.95
CA ASP A 211 0.47 -13.53 4.15
C ASP A 211 0.86 -12.90 2.81
N ASP A 212 -0.04 -12.17 2.14
CA ASP A 212 0.22 -11.42 0.91
C ASP A 212 1.30 -10.34 1.12
N GLY A 213 1.20 -9.56 2.19
CA GLY A 213 2.23 -8.60 2.57
C GLY A 213 3.58 -9.26 2.91
N ASN A 214 3.57 -10.48 3.46
CA ASN A 214 4.77 -11.18 3.88
C ASN A 214 5.47 -11.93 2.71
N GLU A 215 4.71 -12.54 1.80
CA GLU A 215 5.24 -13.16 0.58
C GLU A 215 5.89 -12.11 -0.33
N SER A 216 5.25 -10.94 -0.44
CA SER A 216 5.75 -9.81 -1.23
C SER A 216 7.03 -9.22 -0.62
N ALA A 217 7.06 -8.96 0.69
CA ALA A 217 8.25 -8.41 1.37
C ALA A 217 9.47 -9.37 1.44
N HIS A 218 9.28 -10.68 1.29
CA HIS A 218 10.38 -11.67 1.32
C HIS A 218 10.95 -12.01 -0.07
N SER A 219 10.33 -11.54 -1.14
CA SER A 219 10.95 -11.55 -2.45
C SER A 219 12.05 -10.49 -2.48
N ILE A 220 13.28 -10.89 -2.81
CA ILE A 220 14.44 -9.97 -2.96
C ILE A 220 14.18 -8.84 -3.99
N ARG A 221 13.09 -8.94 -4.78
CA ARG A 221 12.61 -7.94 -5.75
C ARG A 221 11.09 -8.04 -5.96
N VAL A 222 10.26 -7.73 -4.98
CA VAL A 222 8.86 -7.36 -5.25
C VAL A 222 8.66 -5.97 -4.70
N ASP A 223 8.51 -5.03 -5.62
CA ASP A 223 7.97 -3.70 -5.34
C ASP A 223 6.45 -3.87 -5.43
N PHE A 224 5.71 -3.52 -4.38
CA PHE A 224 4.25 -3.52 -4.42
C PHE A 224 3.77 -2.55 -5.50
N THR A 225 2.81 -2.95 -6.33
CA THR A 225 2.19 -2.01 -7.28
C THR A 225 1.18 -1.12 -6.57
N ASP A 226 0.98 0.10 -7.08
CA ASP A 226 -0.06 1.01 -6.56
C ASP A 226 -1.44 0.33 -6.53
N GLU A 227 -1.78 -0.44 -7.56
CA GLU A 227 -3.05 -1.18 -7.67
C GLU A 227 -3.19 -2.25 -6.58
N GLU A 228 -2.14 -3.04 -6.30
CA GLU A 228 -2.15 -4.04 -5.22
C GLU A 228 -2.31 -3.40 -3.84
N VAL A 229 -1.66 -2.26 -3.61
CA VAL A 229 -1.74 -1.54 -2.33
C VAL A 229 -3.11 -0.87 -2.18
N GLU A 230 -3.70 -0.35 -3.24
CA GLU A 230 -5.05 0.23 -3.22
C GLU A 230 -6.11 -0.83 -2.89
N ASP A 231 -6.04 -2.02 -3.51
CA ASP A 231 -6.93 -3.13 -3.17
C ASP A 231 -6.80 -3.52 -1.69
N TRP A 232 -5.58 -3.49 -1.13
CA TRP A 232 -5.35 -3.75 0.29
C TRP A 232 -5.81 -2.63 1.21
N SER A 233 -5.83 -1.38 0.77
CA SER A 233 -6.29 -0.23 1.56
C SER A 233 -7.75 -0.40 1.96
N ASP A 234 -8.60 -0.75 1.00
CA ASP A 234 -10.04 -0.98 1.22
C ASP A 234 -10.27 -2.13 2.21
N ASP A 235 -9.55 -3.23 2.02
CA ASP A 235 -9.64 -4.40 2.91
C ASP A 235 -9.09 -4.09 4.30
N ALA A 236 -7.94 -3.43 4.39
CA ALA A 236 -7.32 -3.04 5.66
C ALA A 236 -8.23 -2.12 6.46
N THR A 237 -8.81 -1.10 5.82
CA THR A 237 -9.78 -0.18 6.44
C THR A 237 -10.98 -0.95 6.99
N ARG A 238 -11.60 -1.79 6.16
CA ARG A 238 -12.75 -2.62 6.57
C ARG A 238 -12.43 -3.54 7.75
N PHE A 239 -11.28 -4.23 7.71
CA PHE A 239 -10.87 -5.10 8.81
C PHE A 239 -10.62 -4.29 10.08
N ALA A 240 -10.01 -3.12 9.94
CA ALA A 240 -9.69 -2.27 11.06
C ALA A 240 -10.94 -1.77 11.78
N GLU A 241 -11.94 -1.28 11.05
CA GLU A 241 -13.22 -0.86 11.61
C GLU A 241 -13.91 -1.99 12.39
N ILE A 242 -14.02 -3.18 11.78
CA ILE A 242 -14.72 -4.31 12.39
C ILE A 242 -14.00 -4.80 13.65
N LEU A 243 -12.66 -4.90 13.61
CA LEU A 243 -11.88 -5.32 14.78
C LEU A 243 -11.93 -4.26 15.90
N TYR A 244 -11.90 -2.97 15.54
CA TYR A 244 -12.01 -1.89 16.50
C TYR A 244 -13.39 -1.86 17.19
N ASP A 245 -14.47 -2.09 16.44
CA ASP A 245 -15.82 -2.26 17.01
C ASP A 245 -15.90 -3.42 18.01
N VAL A 246 -15.26 -4.55 17.69
CA VAL A 246 -15.16 -5.70 18.60
C VAL A 246 -14.42 -5.32 19.89
N LEU A 247 -13.31 -4.59 19.77
CA LEU A 247 -12.53 -4.12 20.91
C LEU A 247 -13.33 -3.18 21.80
N LEU A 248 -14.01 -2.18 21.22
CA LEU A 248 -14.87 -1.25 21.95
C LEU A 248 -16.01 -2.00 22.67
N GLY A 249 -16.69 -2.91 21.98
CA GLY A 249 -17.73 -3.74 22.58
C GLY A 249 -17.22 -4.57 23.76
N ALA A 250 -16.01 -5.13 23.66
CA ALA A 250 -15.37 -5.86 24.74
C ALA A 250 -15.00 -4.95 25.93
N ARG A 251 -14.47 -3.75 25.68
CA ARG A 251 -14.18 -2.75 26.73
C ARG A 251 -15.44 -2.35 27.50
N ILE A 252 -16.52 -1.99 26.79
CA ILE A 252 -17.81 -1.61 27.38
C ILE A 252 -18.38 -2.75 28.24
N ALA A 253 -18.31 -3.99 27.78
CA ALA A 253 -18.81 -5.14 28.53
C ALA A 253 -18.05 -5.37 29.85
N ASN A 254 -16.76 -5.09 29.87
CA ASN A 254 -15.92 -5.20 31.07
C ASN A 254 -16.14 -4.03 32.05
N GLU A 255 -16.40 -2.82 31.55
CA GLU A 255 -16.72 -1.67 32.41
C GLU A 255 -18.08 -1.80 33.08
N GLY A 256 -19.05 -2.42 32.39
CA GLY A 256 -20.39 -2.70 32.95
C GLY A 256 -20.46 -3.85 33.96
N THR A 257 -19.34 -4.53 34.26
CA THR A 257 -19.27 -5.64 35.22
C THR A 257 -18.60 -5.29 36.56
N VAL A 258 -18.25 -4.01 36.78
CA VAL A 258 -17.68 -3.48 38.04
C VAL A 258 -18.76 -2.92 38.97
#